data_AF-I4BFM2-F1
#
_entry.id   AF-I4BFM2-F1
#
_cell.length_a   1.000
_cell.length_b   1.000
_cell.length_c   1.000
_cell.angle_alpha   90.00
_cell.angle_beta   90.00
_cell.angle_gamma   90.00
#
_symmetry.space_group_name_H-M   'P 1'
#
loop_
_entity.id
_entity.type
_entity.pdbx_description
1 polymer ?
#
loop_
_entity_poly.entity_id
_entity_poly.type
_entity_poly.pdbx_seq_one_letter_code
_entity_poly.pdbx_strand_id
1 'polypeptide(L)'
;MTVDRGKACLATALAVATLATACGKHQDTTASPASNACSAQHPTGDTTPIPGTRIALHVADGMQVDPGLPGIVRPNTRTSIKVVDQPQPSGSTPPDQMLGKLEDALGRSPGPGKPGLVLDAPKTAEIAGFPASVVTATETRPEGSFRDVLAAIAAPGSFVTFTGTVEQNDPLTNQQLLDTYCGARWLDQRAEANLGFHITPSGDYKPMPSSGSLLFALHGDPGPNAPIFLATPSKNQGPVPPDARRALAEARFGAIPGNPHVDTILETSVAGLPAWEIIGDSDSASLYQMVVFTDRGYILLSGAANKSVADQITTFRQMAQSLTL
;
A
#
# COMPACT_ATOMS: atom_id res chain seq x y z
N MET A 1 32.15 -5.15 30.09
CA MET A 1 30.89 -5.62 29.48
C MET A 1 30.41 -4.55 28.53
N THR A 2 30.70 -4.74 27.25
CA THR A 2 30.35 -3.83 26.17
C THR A 2 28.92 -4.16 25.76
N VAL A 3 27.97 -3.26 26.01
CA VAL A 3 26.59 -3.42 25.55
C VAL A 3 26.54 -2.99 24.09
N ASP A 4 26.37 -3.97 23.22
CA ASP A 4 26.19 -3.81 21.79
C ASP A 4 24.83 -3.14 21.54
N ARG A 5 24.85 -1.88 21.07
CA ARG A 5 23.66 -1.12 20.72
C ARG A 5 23.20 -1.56 19.33
N GLY A 6 22.29 -2.53 19.31
CA GLY A 6 21.58 -2.94 18.10
C GLY A 6 20.92 -1.74 17.43
N LYS A 7 21.30 -1.48 16.17
CA LYS A 7 20.68 -0.52 15.29
C LYS A 7 19.21 -0.92 15.10
N ALA A 8 18.29 -0.15 15.68
CA ALA A 8 16.88 -0.23 15.35
C ALA A 8 16.68 0.31 13.93
N CYS A 9 16.40 -0.57 12.96
CA CYS A 9 15.92 -0.18 11.64
C CYS A 9 14.51 0.38 11.80
N LEU A 10 14.34 1.67 11.51
CA LEU A 10 13.05 2.34 11.37
C LEU A 10 12.31 1.66 10.21
N ALA A 11 11.27 0.88 10.52
CA ALA A 11 10.36 0.33 9.54
C ALA A 11 9.36 1.42 9.15
N THR A 12 9.58 2.07 8.02
CA THR A 12 8.67 3.07 7.46
C THR A 12 7.32 2.41 7.20
N ALA A 13 6.34 2.78 8.01
CA ALA A 13 4.98 2.27 7.92
C ALA A 13 4.24 2.92 6.75
N LEU A 14 4.40 2.35 5.55
CA LEU A 14 3.45 2.50 4.46
C LEU A 14 2.54 1.28 4.48
N ALA A 15 1.36 1.43 5.08
CA ALA A 15 0.42 0.32 5.26
C ALA A 15 -0.15 -0.18 3.93
N VAL A 16 0.44 -1.24 3.35
CA VAL A 16 -0.26 -2.42 2.80
C VAL A 16 0.65 -3.64 2.98
N ALA A 17 0.15 -4.65 3.69
CA ALA A 17 0.78 -5.92 4.10
C ALA A 17 1.84 -5.81 5.22
N THR A 18 1.36 -5.93 6.47
CA THR A 18 2.16 -6.37 7.61
C THR A 18 2.71 -7.79 7.34
N LEU A 19 3.92 -7.88 6.82
CA LEU A 19 4.78 -9.05 6.95
C LEU A 19 5.88 -8.69 7.93
N ALA A 20 5.72 -9.16 9.16
CA ALA A 20 6.67 -8.93 10.24
C ALA A 20 8.02 -9.57 9.90
N THR A 21 9.09 -8.80 10.08
CA THR A 21 10.47 -9.28 10.12
C THR A 21 10.66 -10.27 11.26
N ALA A 22 10.75 -11.56 10.92
CA ALA A 22 11.22 -12.59 11.84
C ALA A 22 12.69 -12.91 11.55
N CYS A 23 13.60 -12.45 12.42
CA CYS A 23 14.98 -12.96 12.47
C CYS A 23 14.95 -14.34 13.15
N GLY A 24 15.17 -15.41 12.39
CA GLY A 24 15.26 -16.78 12.89
C GLY A 24 16.24 -17.61 12.07
N LYS A 25 17.05 -18.43 12.75
CA LYS A 25 18.19 -19.21 12.22
C LYS A 25 17.80 -20.14 11.07
N HIS A 26 18.71 -20.22 10.08
CA HIS A 26 18.69 -21.16 8.95
C HIS A 26 18.52 -22.62 9.41
N GLN A 27 17.54 -23.31 8.84
CA GLN A 27 17.54 -24.77 8.70
C GLN A 27 17.37 -25.09 7.22
N ASP A 28 18.33 -25.80 6.66
CA ASP A 28 18.30 -26.30 5.28
C ASP A 28 17.12 -27.25 5.10
N THR A 29 16.16 -26.83 4.28
CA THR A 29 15.06 -27.69 3.83
C THR A 29 15.18 -27.85 2.32
N THR A 30 15.23 -29.10 1.87
CA THR A 30 15.34 -29.49 0.46
C THR A 30 14.10 -29.03 -0.33
N ALA A 31 14.33 -28.25 -1.40
CA ALA A 31 13.30 -27.71 -2.27
C ALA A 31 12.55 -28.82 -3.04
N SER A 32 11.22 -28.86 -2.91
CA SER A 32 10.35 -29.62 -3.83
C SER A 32 10.23 -28.88 -5.18
N PRO A 33 10.06 -29.61 -6.31
CA PRO A 33 9.93 -28.99 -7.62
C PRO A 33 8.70 -28.09 -7.67
N ALA A 34 8.93 -26.79 -7.92
CA ALA A 34 7.88 -25.77 -7.95
C ALA A 34 6.93 -26.00 -9.13
N SER A 35 5.63 -26.13 -8.86
CA SER A 35 4.59 -26.08 -9.88
C SER A 35 4.40 -24.64 -10.36
N ASN A 36 4.59 -24.39 -11.65
CA ASN A 36 4.39 -23.06 -12.24
C ASN A 36 2.89 -22.69 -12.17
N ALA A 37 2.55 -21.56 -11.56
CA ALA A 37 1.15 -21.18 -11.33
C ALA A 37 0.44 -20.67 -12.60
N CYS A 38 1.20 -20.14 -13.56
CA CYS A 38 0.67 -19.62 -14.80
C CYS A 38 0.59 -20.72 -15.87
N SER A 39 -0.61 -20.93 -16.42
CA SER A 39 -0.84 -21.81 -17.56
C SER A 39 -0.35 -21.17 -18.86
N ALA A 40 0.08 -21.96 -19.85
CA ALA A 40 0.59 -21.43 -21.13
C ALA A 40 -0.44 -20.68 -22.00
N GLN A 41 -1.72 -20.68 -21.64
CA GLN A 41 -2.78 -19.93 -22.30
C GLN A 41 -3.21 -18.75 -21.43
N HIS A 42 -2.78 -17.55 -21.82
CA HIS A 42 -3.25 -16.30 -21.21
C HIS A 42 -4.37 -15.68 -22.04
N PRO A 43 -5.25 -14.88 -21.43
CA PRO A 43 -6.19 -14.07 -22.18
C PRO A 43 -5.45 -13.29 -23.27
N THR A 44 -5.92 -13.41 -24.51
CA THR A 44 -5.44 -12.60 -25.62
C THR A 44 -6.50 -11.52 -25.86
N GLY A 45 -6.17 -10.28 -25.52
CA GLY A 45 -7.10 -9.16 -25.58
C GLY A 45 -6.41 -7.84 -25.28
N ASP A 46 -7.18 -6.76 -25.26
CA ASP A 46 -6.65 -5.47 -24.87
C ASP A 46 -6.41 -5.43 -23.35
N THR A 47 -5.32 -4.80 -22.95
CA THR A 47 -5.01 -4.53 -21.54
C THR A 47 -5.31 -3.08 -21.22
N THR A 48 -5.88 -2.82 -20.04
CA THR A 48 -6.13 -1.47 -19.55
C THR A 48 -5.05 -1.09 -18.52
N PRO A 49 -4.40 0.08 -18.66
CA PRO A 49 -3.45 0.58 -17.66
C PRO A 49 -4.10 0.78 -16.29
N ILE A 50 -3.42 0.36 -15.23
CA ILE A 50 -3.86 0.54 -13.85
C ILE A 50 -3.30 1.85 -13.28
N PRO A 51 -4.15 2.84 -12.93
CA PRO A 51 -3.72 4.17 -12.49
C PRO A 51 -2.68 4.15 -11.37
N GLY A 52 -1.61 4.93 -11.53
CA GLY A 52 -0.54 5.08 -10.54
C GLY A 52 0.48 3.94 -10.52
N THR A 53 0.38 2.98 -11.44
CA THR A 53 1.26 1.80 -11.50
C THR A 53 1.85 1.61 -12.89
N ARG A 54 2.90 0.79 -13.01
CA ARG A 54 3.42 0.30 -14.29
C ARG A 54 2.75 -0.97 -14.79
N ILE A 55 1.57 -1.30 -14.30
CA ILE A 55 0.85 -2.52 -14.67
C ILE A 55 -0.33 -2.17 -15.55
N ALA A 56 -0.52 -2.94 -16.62
CA ALA A 56 -1.78 -3.04 -17.32
C ALA A 56 -2.37 -4.44 -17.15
N LEU A 57 -3.68 -4.53 -16.98
CA LEU A 57 -4.42 -5.77 -16.76
C LEU A 57 -5.52 -5.95 -17.80
N HIS A 58 -5.88 -7.19 -18.10
CA HIS A 58 -7.17 -7.47 -18.73
C HIS A 58 -8.30 -7.21 -17.74
N VAL A 59 -9.34 -6.51 -18.17
CA VAL A 59 -10.51 -6.25 -17.35
C VAL A 59 -11.52 -7.36 -17.61
N ALA A 60 -11.72 -8.25 -16.63
CA ALA A 60 -12.66 -9.35 -16.73
C ALA A 60 -14.12 -8.85 -16.84
N ASP A 61 -15.00 -9.69 -17.41
CA ASP A 61 -16.40 -9.32 -17.64
C ASP A 61 -17.13 -8.84 -16.37
N GLY A 62 -17.73 -7.66 -16.49
CA GLY A 62 -18.44 -6.98 -15.41
C GLY A 62 -17.53 -6.38 -14.32
N MET A 63 -16.21 -6.37 -14.51
CA MET A 63 -15.29 -5.52 -13.76
C MET A 63 -15.03 -4.21 -14.50
N GLN A 64 -14.49 -3.23 -13.79
CA GLN A 64 -14.04 -1.96 -14.35
C GLN A 64 -12.80 -1.48 -13.60
N VAL A 65 -12.01 -0.59 -14.22
CA VAL A 65 -10.95 0.12 -13.50
C VAL A 65 -11.56 0.92 -12.36
N ASP A 66 -10.98 0.77 -11.17
CA ASP A 66 -11.42 1.51 -10.00
C ASP A 66 -10.84 2.94 -10.06
N PRO A 67 -11.66 4.00 -10.08
CA PRO A 67 -11.15 5.36 -10.09
C PRO A 67 -10.52 5.77 -8.75
N GLY A 68 -10.84 5.10 -7.64
CA GLY A 68 -10.34 5.40 -6.29
C GLY A 68 -9.21 4.50 -5.80
N LEU A 69 -8.95 3.39 -6.48
CA LEU A 69 -7.89 2.43 -6.15
C LEU A 69 -7.06 2.08 -7.38
N PRO A 70 -5.75 1.89 -7.23
CA PRO A 70 -4.94 1.31 -8.29
C PRO A 70 -5.38 -0.16 -8.47
N GLY A 71 -6.33 -0.42 -9.36
CA GLY A 71 -6.92 -1.74 -9.52
C GLY A 71 -8.16 -1.80 -10.41
N ILE A 72 -8.82 -2.96 -10.36
CA ILE A 72 -10.13 -3.20 -10.98
C ILE A 72 -11.13 -3.71 -9.92
N VAL A 73 -12.40 -3.37 -10.08
CA VAL A 73 -13.47 -3.71 -9.15
C VAL A 73 -14.72 -4.17 -9.89
N ARG A 74 -15.47 -5.10 -9.31
CA ARG A 74 -16.83 -5.41 -9.76
C ARG A 74 -17.84 -4.54 -8.99
N PRO A 75 -18.60 -3.66 -9.65
CA PRO A 75 -19.58 -2.81 -8.98
C PRO A 75 -20.56 -3.61 -8.12
N ASN A 76 -20.97 -3.04 -6.98
CA ASN A 76 -21.94 -3.61 -6.04
C ASN A 76 -21.53 -4.95 -5.39
N THR A 77 -20.25 -5.30 -5.45
CA THR A 77 -19.68 -6.46 -4.76
C THR A 77 -18.41 -6.04 -4.04
N ARG A 78 -17.83 -6.93 -3.22
CA ARG A 78 -16.49 -6.77 -2.64
C ARG A 78 -15.41 -7.44 -3.49
N THR A 79 -15.75 -7.88 -4.71
CA THR A 79 -14.80 -8.47 -5.64
C THR A 79 -13.92 -7.39 -6.27
N SER A 80 -12.60 -7.50 -6.10
CA SER A 80 -11.63 -6.51 -6.58
C SER A 80 -10.25 -7.12 -6.79
N ILE A 81 -9.45 -6.46 -7.63
CA ILE A 81 -8.00 -6.66 -7.75
C ILE A 81 -7.35 -5.32 -7.47
N LYS A 82 -6.44 -5.27 -6.51
CA LYS A 82 -5.63 -4.11 -6.17
C LYS A 82 -4.19 -4.36 -6.58
N VAL A 83 -3.56 -3.36 -7.16
CA VAL A 83 -2.18 -3.36 -7.58
C VAL A 83 -1.46 -2.23 -6.85
N VAL A 84 -0.38 -2.55 -6.15
CA VAL A 84 0.43 -1.53 -5.48
C VAL A 84 1.84 -1.63 -6.03
N ASP A 85 2.25 -0.60 -6.77
CA ASP A 85 3.60 -0.45 -7.30
C ASP A 85 4.38 0.54 -6.42
N GLN A 86 5.37 0.03 -5.68
CA GLN A 86 6.21 0.80 -4.76
C GLN A 86 7.64 0.89 -5.28
N PRO A 87 8.25 2.09 -5.29
CA PRO A 87 9.67 2.22 -5.58
C PRO A 87 10.49 1.53 -4.49
N GLN A 88 11.56 0.83 -4.87
CA GLN A 88 12.52 0.31 -3.92
C GLN A 88 13.67 1.30 -3.70
N PRO A 89 14.10 1.53 -2.44
CA PRO A 89 15.29 2.32 -2.15
C PRO A 89 16.53 1.71 -2.83
N SER A 90 17.49 2.56 -3.20
CA SER A 90 18.78 2.08 -3.71
C SER A 90 19.49 1.22 -2.65
N GLY A 91 20.02 0.06 -3.06
CA GLY A 91 20.67 -0.88 -2.15
C GLY A 91 19.70 -1.78 -1.36
N SER A 92 18.41 -1.82 -1.75
CA SER A 92 17.44 -2.77 -1.20
C SER A 92 17.84 -4.23 -1.47
N THR A 93 17.20 -5.14 -0.72
CA THR A 93 17.34 -6.59 -0.96
C THR A 93 17.03 -6.90 -2.42
N PRO A 94 17.87 -7.70 -3.11
CA PRO A 94 17.62 -8.11 -4.48
C PRO A 94 16.21 -8.72 -4.67
N PRO A 95 15.58 -8.51 -5.83
CA PRO A 95 14.25 -9.01 -6.15
C PRO A 95 13.95 -10.46 -5.76
N ASP A 96 14.84 -11.38 -6.12
CA ASP A 96 14.78 -12.82 -5.85
C ASP A 96 14.81 -13.11 -4.35
N GLN A 97 15.69 -12.46 -3.60
CA GLN A 97 15.78 -12.63 -2.15
C GLN A 97 14.56 -12.07 -1.41
N MET A 98 13.95 -11.01 -1.93
CA MET A 98 12.73 -10.45 -1.36
C MET A 98 11.54 -11.38 -1.56
N LEU A 99 11.41 -11.98 -2.76
CA LEU A 99 10.40 -12.99 -3.03
C LEU A 99 10.61 -14.24 -2.16
N GLY A 100 11.84 -14.72 -2.02
CA GLY A 100 12.15 -15.84 -1.12
C GLY A 100 11.77 -15.56 0.35
N LYS A 101 12.07 -14.34 0.85
CA LYS A 101 11.63 -13.91 2.20
C LYS A 101 10.11 -13.84 2.34
N LEU A 102 9.41 -13.42 1.29
CA LEU A 102 7.95 -13.38 1.26
C LEU A 102 7.38 -14.80 1.32
N GLU A 103 7.88 -15.71 0.49
CA GLU A 103 7.49 -17.12 0.47
C GLU A 103 7.73 -17.78 1.83
N ASP A 104 8.90 -17.55 2.43
CA ASP A 104 9.24 -18.03 3.78
C ASP A 104 8.25 -17.51 4.83
N ALA A 105 7.91 -16.22 4.77
CA ALA A 105 6.98 -15.62 5.72
C ALA A 105 5.54 -16.14 5.55
N LEU A 106 5.13 -16.39 4.31
CA LEU A 106 3.81 -16.96 3.99
C LEU A 106 3.74 -18.46 4.33
N GLY A 107 4.85 -19.20 4.19
CA GLY A 107 4.91 -20.64 4.49
C GLY A 107 5.02 -20.96 5.99
N ARG A 108 5.53 -20.05 6.81
CA ARG A 108 5.74 -20.28 8.26
C ARG A 108 4.56 -19.87 9.14
N SER A 109 3.51 -19.25 8.60
CA SER A 109 2.37 -18.76 9.38
C SER A 109 1.05 -19.21 8.75
N PRO A 110 0.07 -19.71 9.52
CA PRO A 110 -1.33 -19.70 9.11
C PRO A 110 -1.83 -18.24 9.07
N GLY A 111 -1.32 -17.45 8.10
CA GLY A 111 -1.57 -16.03 7.94
C GLY A 111 -1.09 -15.15 9.13
N PRO A 112 -0.96 -13.83 8.93
CA PRO A 112 -0.77 -12.89 10.03
C PRO A 112 -2.09 -12.69 10.77
N GLY A 113 -2.31 -13.38 11.89
CA GLY A 113 -3.20 -12.94 12.99
C GLY A 113 -4.65 -12.52 12.66
N LYS A 114 -5.16 -12.81 11.46
CA LYS A 114 -6.53 -12.52 11.05
C LYS A 114 -7.37 -13.78 11.21
N PRO A 115 -8.28 -13.83 12.20
CA PRO A 115 -9.20 -14.96 12.34
C PRO A 115 -9.91 -15.21 11.00
N GLY A 116 -9.88 -16.46 10.54
CA GLY A 116 -10.60 -16.88 9.33
C GLY A 116 -9.81 -16.85 8.02
N LEU A 117 -8.55 -16.38 7.99
CA LEU A 117 -7.70 -16.44 6.79
C LEU A 117 -6.88 -17.75 6.76
N VAL A 118 -6.99 -18.49 5.66
CA VAL A 118 -6.24 -19.73 5.39
C VAL A 118 -5.50 -19.58 4.06
N LEU A 119 -4.17 -19.67 4.11
CA LEU A 119 -3.29 -19.55 2.95
C LEU A 119 -2.92 -20.94 2.42
N ASP A 120 -2.88 -21.08 1.09
CA ASP A 120 -2.24 -22.21 0.42
C ASP A 120 -0.72 -22.03 0.35
N ALA A 121 0.00 -23.10 -0.02
CA ALA A 121 1.43 -23.03 -0.23
C ALA A 121 1.78 -22.04 -1.37
N PRO A 122 2.86 -21.24 -1.22
CA PRO A 122 3.35 -20.39 -2.29
C PRO A 122 3.72 -21.17 -3.55
N LYS A 123 3.47 -20.54 -4.71
CA LYS A 123 3.81 -21.04 -6.04
C LYS A 123 4.59 -19.97 -6.79
N THR A 124 5.54 -20.40 -7.60
CA THR A 124 6.27 -19.49 -8.49
C THR A 124 5.50 -19.28 -9.80
N ALA A 125 5.67 -18.11 -10.39
CA ALA A 125 5.04 -17.71 -11.64
C ALA A 125 5.90 -16.66 -12.38
N GLU A 126 5.48 -16.31 -13.58
CA GLU A 126 5.93 -15.10 -14.29
C GLU A 126 4.74 -14.17 -14.48
N ILE A 127 4.86 -12.92 -14.03
CA ILE A 127 3.82 -11.90 -14.14
C ILE A 127 4.47 -10.66 -14.75
N ALA A 128 3.90 -10.13 -15.83
CA ALA A 128 4.41 -8.95 -16.53
C ALA A 128 5.88 -9.05 -16.98
N GLY A 129 6.37 -10.27 -17.24
CA GLY A 129 7.77 -10.52 -17.63
C GLY A 129 8.75 -10.66 -16.47
N PHE A 130 8.27 -10.69 -15.22
CA PHE A 130 9.10 -10.80 -14.03
C PHE A 130 8.77 -12.06 -13.21
N PRO A 131 9.77 -12.66 -12.54
CA PRO A 131 9.52 -13.69 -11.53
C PRO A 131 8.55 -13.20 -10.46
N ALA A 132 7.63 -14.08 -10.08
CA ALA A 132 6.59 -13.79 -9.12
C ALA A 132 6.41 -14.92 -8.10
N SER A 133 6.01 -14.56 -6.89
CA SER A 133 5.45 -15.48 -5.90
C SER A 133 3.94 -15.26 -5.82
N VAL A 134 3.17 -16.33 -5.88
CA VAL A 134 1.71 -16.33 -5.84
C VAL A 134 1.22 -17.22 -4.69
N VAL A 135 0.24 -16.72 -3.95
CA VAL A 135 -0.46 -17.48 -2.91
C VAL A 135 -1.96 -17.33 -3.10
N THR A 136 -2.68 -18.43 -3.04
CA THR A 136 -4.14 -18.43 -2.95
C THR A 136 -4.56 -18.51 -1.49
N ALA A 137 -5.72 -17.94 -1.17
CA ALA A 137 -6.27 -17.98 0.18
C ALA A 137 -7.79 -18.15 0.17
N THR A 138 -8.29 -18.58 1.32
CA THR A 138 -9.70 -18.44 1.69
C THR A 138 -9.80 -17.61 2.95
N GLU A 139 -10.76 -16.70 3.01
CA GLU A 139 -10.96 -15.83 4.16
C GLU A 139 -12.42 -15.89 4.60
N THR A 140 -12.68 -16.09 5.89
CA THR A 140 -14.03 -16.01 6.46
C THR A 140 -14.12 -14.84 7.41
N ARG A 141 -15.11 -13.97 7.19
CA ARG A 141 -15.40 -12.79 8.00
C ARG A 141 -16.89 -12.75 8.37
N PRO A 142 -17.32 -11.93 9.35
CA PRO A 142 -18.74 -11.82 9.70
C PRO A 142 -19.66 -11.47 8.52
N GLU A 143 -19.14 -10.73 7.54
CA GLU A 143 -19.85 -10.37 6.30
C GLU A 143 -19.95 -11.48 5.25
N GLY A 144 -19.22 -12.59 5.39
CA GLY A 144 -19.17 -13.67 4.39
C GLY A 144 -17.79 -14.29 4.18
N SER A 145 -17.71 -15.17 3.20
CA SER A 145 -16.50 -15.88 2.81
C SER A 145 -15.97 -15.36 1.48
N PHE A 146 -14.64 -15.30 1.40
CA PHE A 146 -13.88 -14.75 0.30
C PHE A 146 -12.83 -15.76 -0.15
N ARG A 147 -12.47 -15.65 -1.41
CA ARG A 147 -11.27 -16.29 -1.96
C ARG A 147 -10.32 -15.19 -2.38
N ASP A 148 -9.06 -15.34 -2.02
CA ASP A 148 -8.04 -14.37 -2.38
C ASP A 148 -6.96 -14.98 -3.26
N VAL A 149 -6.37 -14.14 -4.10
CA VAL A 149 -5.14 -14.44 -4.83
C VAL A 149 -4.18 -13.27 -4.59
N LEU A 150 -3.09 -13.56 -3.91
CA LEU A 150 -2.01 -12.64 -3.63
C LEU A 150 -0.86 -12.96 -4.58
N ALA A 151 -0.28 -11.93 -5.17
CA ALA A 151 0.98 -12.09 -5.90
C ALA A 151 1.93 -10.95 -5.58
N ALA A 152 3.22 -11.21 -5.69
CA ALA A 152 4.23 -10.17 -5.67
C ALA A 152 5.20 -10.40 -6.81
N ILE A 153 5.57 -9.31 -7.49
CA ILE A 153 6.70 -9.27 -8.42
C ILE A 153 7.74 -8.31 -7.87
N ALA A 154 8.99 -8.63 -8.18
CA ALA A 154 10.11 -7.78 -7.85
C ALA A 154 10.79 -7.37 -9.15
N ALA A 155 10.39 -6.22 -9.68
CA ALA A 155 10.95 -5.63 -10.88
C ALA A 155 12.18 -4.76 -10.52
N PRO A 156 13.08 -4.45 -11.47
CA PRO A 156 14.19 -3.53 -11.21
C PRO A 156 13.70 -2.18 -10.63
N GLY A 157 14.08 -1.89 -9.39
CA GLY A 157 13.72 -0.64 -8.69
C GLY A 157 12.25 -0.55 -8.23
N SER A 158 11.46 -1.62 -8.34
CA SER A 158 10.05 -1.65 -7.92
C SER A 158 9.69 -2.96 -7.25
N PHE A 159 8.86 -2.87 -6.21
CA PHE A 159 8.14 -4.02 -5.68
C PHE A 159 6.66 -3.80 -5.95
N VAL A 160 6.03 -4.76 -6.64
CA VAL A 160 4.62 -4.67 -6.98
C VAL A 160 3.85 -5.82 -6.35
N THR A 161 2.79 -5.51 -5.63
CA THR A 161 1.88 -6.49 -5.06
C THR A 161 0.53 -6.46 -5.76
N PHE A 162 -0.06 -7.64 -5.92
CA PHE A 162 -1.41 -7.86 -6.40
C PHE A 162 -2.21 -8.46 -5.26
N THR A 163 -3.40 -7.93 -5.01
CA THR A 163 -4.35 -8.47 -4.03
C THR A 163 -5.71 -8.55 -4.68
N GLY A 164 -6.11 -9.77 -4.98
CA GLY A 164 -7.40 -10.08 -5.57
C GLY A 164 -8.25 -10.72 -4.51
N THR A 165 -9.45 -10.20 -4.32
CA THR A 165 -10.45 -10.72 -3.39
C THR A 165 -11.71 -10.95 -4.19
N VAL A 166 -12.31 -12.12 -4.03
CA VAL A 166 -13.53 -12.54 -4.72
C VAL A 166 -14.52 -13.04 -3.67
N GLU A 167 -15.73 -12.49 -3.68
CA GLU A 167 -16.83 -13.05 -2.87
C GLU A 167 -17.13 -14.48 -3.31
N GLN A 168 -17.43 -15.38 -2.36
CA GLN A 168 -17.64 -16.80 -2.67
C GLN A 168 -18.74 -17.05 -3.72
N ASN A 169 -19.75 -16.19 -3.77
CA ASN A 169 -20.87 -16.27 -4.70
C ASN A 169 -20.64 -15.51 -6.02
N ASP A 170 -19.50 -14.84 -6.18
CA ASP A 170 -19.15 -14.18 -7.44
C ASP A 170 -18.87 -15.23 -8.54
N PRO A 171 -19.27 -14.97 -9.80
CA PRO A 171 -18.95 -15.85 -10.92
C PRO A 171 -17.45 -15.96 -11.20
N LEU A 172 -16.62 -15.02 -10.74
CA LEU A 172 -15.17 -15.11 -10.88
C LEU A 172 -14.60 -16.23 -10.02
N THR A 173 -13.69 -17.00 -10.62
CA THR A 173 -12.93 -18.06 -9.95
C THR A 173 -11.51 -17.59 -9.59
N ASN A 174 -10.85 -18.29 -8.67
CA ASN A 174 -9.43 -18.03 -8.37
C ASN A 174 -8.55 -18.20 -9.60
N GLN A 175 -8.90 -19.13 -10.49
CA GLN A 175 -8.15 -19.33 -11.73
C GLN A 175 -8.27 -18.10 -12.64
N GLN A 176 -9.46 -17.53 -12.80
CA GLN A 176 -9.64 -16.31 -13.60
C GLN A 176 -8.91 -15.09 -13.01
N LEU A 177 -8.87 -14.96 -11.68
CA LEU A 177 -8.03 -13.96 -11.03
C LEU A 177 -6.54 -14.19 -11.34
N LEU A 178 -6.07 -15.43 -11.21
CA LEU A 178 -4.69 -15.78 -11.49
C LEU A 178 -4.34 -15.54 -12.97
N ASP A 179 -5.23 -15.91 -13.89
CA ASP A 179 -5.08 -15.67 -15.32
C ASP A 179 -5.01 -14.17 -15.63
N THR A 180 -5.74 -13.34 -14.88
CA THR A 180 -5.65 -11.87 -14.96
C THR A 180 -4.25 -11.38 -14.57
N TYR A 181 -3.64 -11.97 -13.54
CA TYR A 181 -2.28 -11.61 -13.12
C TYR A 181 -1.25 -12.09 -14.13
N CYS A 182 -1.35 -13.34 -14.58
CA CYS A 182 -0.43 -13.90 -15.56
C CYS A 182 -0.50 -13.18 -16.91
N GLY A 183 -1.67 -12.64 -17.28
CA GLY A 183 -1.85 -11.78 -18.46
C GLY A 183 -1.38 -10.33 -18.28
N ALA A 184 -0.89 -9.94 -17.10
CA ALA A 184 -0.45 -8.58 -16.84
C ALA A 184 0.70 -8.15 -17.77
N ARG A 185 0.75 -6.85 -18.08
CA ARG A 185 1.83 -6.23 -18.87
C ARG A 185 2.52 -5.14 -18.08
N TRP A 186 3.83 -5.07 -18.25
CA TRP A 186 4.65 -3.99 -17.72
C TRP A 186 4.63 -2.81 -18.68
N LEU A 187 4.44 -1.61 -18.15
CA LEU A 187 4.44 -0.35 -18.87
C LEU A 187 5.78 0.35 -18.66
N ASP A 188 6.28 1.02 -19.70
CA ASP A 188 7.52 1.81 -19.63
C ASP A 188 7.40 2.97 -18.63
N GLN A 189 6.18 3.51 -18.48
CA GLN A 189 5.85 4.59 -17.57
C GLN A 189 4.66 4.22 -16.69
N ARG A 190 4.56 4.84 -15.52
CA ARG A 190 3.38 4.69 -14.68
C ARG A 190 2.19 5.33 -15.37
N ALA A 191 1.07 4.63 -15.39
CA ALA A 191 -0.20 5.21 -15.81
C ALA A 191 -0.55 6.37 -14.87
N GLU A 192 -1.12 7.44 -15.42
CA GLU A 192 -1.54 8.59 -14.61
C GLU A 192 -2.62 8.18 -13.61
N ALA A 193 -2.50 8.69 -12.38
CA ALA A 193 -3.52 8.56 -11.35
C ALA A 193 -4.20 9.92 -11.15
N ASN A 194 -5.50 9.98 -11.42
CA ASN A 194 -6.31 11.12 -11.02
C ASN A 194 -6.87 10.87 -9.61
N LEU A 195 -6.25 11.48 -8.60
CA LEU A 195 -6.70 11.36 -7.21
C LEU A 195 -7.81 12.36 -6.86
N GLY A 196 -8.19 13.26 -7.78
CA GLY A 196 -9.16 14.32 -7.55
C GLY A 196 -8.66 15.42 -6.61
N PHE A 197 -7.34 15.52 -6.43
CA PHE A 197 -6.69 16.62 -5.71
C PHE A 197 -5.22 16.77 -6.09
N HIS A 198 -4.67 17.94 -5.83
CA HIS A 198 -3.26 18.28 -6.02
C HIS A 198 -2.66 18.90 -4.75
N ILE A 199 -1.37 18.63 -4.53
CA ILE A 199 -0.54 19.24 -3.49
C ILE A 199 0.69 19.83 -4.17
N THR A 200 1.00 21.08 -3.85
CA THR A 200 2.25 21.71 -4.30
C THR A 200 3.36 21.38 -3.29
N PRO A 201 4.46 20.74 -3.71
CA PRO A 201 5.59 20.49 -2.82
C PRO A 201 6.19 21.81 -2.31
N SER A 202 6.68 21.80 -1.06
CA SER A 202 7.37 22.94 -0.45
C SER A 202 8.80 22.56 -0.07
N GLY A 203 9.70 23.54 -0.06
CA GLY A 203 11.13 23.33 0.20
C GLY A 203 11.76 22.39 -0.82
N ASP A 204 12.60 21.46 -0.34
CA ASP A 204 13.31 20.49 -1.20
C ASP A 204 12.56 19.16 -1.37
N TYR A 205 11.27 19.11 -1.03
CA TYR A 205 10.46 17.91 -1.23
C TYR A 205 10.21 17.67 -2.71
N LYS A 206 10.41 16.42 -3.15
CA LYS A 206 10.14 15.99 -4.53
C LYS A 206 9.05 14.95 -4.55
N PRO A 207 8.17 14.96 -5.57
CA PRO A 207 7.20 13.91 -5.76
C PRO A 207 7.90 12.57 -6.00
N MET A 208 7.37 11.53 -5.37
CA MET A 208 7.83 10.16 -5.48
C MET A 208 6.72 9.30 -6.10
N PRO A 209 7.08 8.25 -6.86
CA PRO A 209 6.11 7.31 -7.35
C PRO A 209 5.34 6.65 -6.20
N SER A 210 4.01 6.71 -6.25
CA SER A 210 3.13 6.05 -5.28
C SER A 210 1.83 5.61 -5.93
N SER A 211 1.26 4.51 -5.44
CA SER A 211 0.02 3.96 -5.98
C SER A 211 -1.16 4.43 -5.15
N GLY A 212 -2.07 5.20 -5.76
CA GLY A 212 -3.30 5.65 -5.11
C GLY A 212 -3.12 6.68 -3.98
N SER A 213 -1.99 7.39 -3.96
CA SER A 213 -1.68 8.51 -3.07
C SER A 213 -0.60 9.40 -3.70
N LEU A 214 -0.43 10.63 -3.20
CA LEU A 214 0.75 11.44 -3.47
C LEU A 214 1.77 11.19 -2.38
N LEU A 215 3.01 10.87 -2.75
CA LEU A 215 4.14 10.76 -1.84
C LEU A 215 5.17 11.82 -2.20
N PHE A 216 5.68 12.51 -1.21
CA PHE A 216 6.79 13.44 -1.34
C PHE A 216 7.87 13.07 -0.35
N ALA A 217 9.12 13.13 -0.79
CA ALA A 217 10.26 12.87 0.07
C ALA A 217 11.27 14.00 -0.04
N LEU A 218 11.93 14.34 1.06
CA LEU A 218 12.96 15.36 1.07
C LEU A 218 14.10 14.96 0.13
N HIS A 219 14.48 15.86 -0.78
CA HIS A 219 15.44 15.66 -1.88
C HIS A 219 15.11 14.53 -2.87
N GLY A 220 13.96 13.86 -2.72
CA GLY A 220 13.55 12.70 -3.52
C GLY A 220 14.12 11.36 -3.01
N ASP A 221 14.50 11.27 -1.73
CA ASP A 221 14.98 10.03 -1.13
C ASP A 221 13.88 9.36 -0.28
N PRO A 222 13.32 8.20 -0.68
CA PRO A 222 12.31 7.49 0.10
C PRO A 222 12.95 6.61 1.21
N GLY A 223 14.21 6.82 1.54
CA GLY A 223 14.96 6.05 2.52
C GLY A 223 14.31 6.01 3.92
N PRO A 224 14.67 5.02 4.76
CA PRO A 224 13.99 4.74 6.02
C PRO A 224 14.01 5.87 7.05
N ASN A 225 14.94 6.82 6.90
CA ASN A 225 15.08 7.98 7.80
C ASN A 225 14.77 9.31 7.11
N ALA A 226 14.40 9.28 5.83
CA ALA A 226 14.11 10.49 5.09
C ALA A 226 12.75 11.06 5.52
N PRO A 227 12.65 12.38 5.72
CA PRO A 227 11.36 13.00 5.93
C PRO A 227 10.44 12.80 4.73
N ILE A 228 9.22 12.37 5.01
CA ILE A 228 8.20 12.09 3.99
C ILE A 228 6.90 12.82 4.30
N PHE A 229 6.16 13.13 3.24
CA PHE A 229 4.79 13.63 3.29
C PHE A 229 3.91 12.82 2.34
N LEU A 230 2.78 12.34 2.83
CA LEU A 230 1.83 11.50 2.14
C LEU A 230 0.47 12.21 2.10
N ALA A 231 -0.19 12.20 0.95
CA ALA A 231 -1.57 12.63 0.80
C ALA A 231 -2.41 11.50 0.18
N THR A 232 -3.47 11.07 0.86
CA THR A 232 -4.28 9.93 0.42
C THR A 232 -5.77 10.19 0.64
N PRO A 233 -6.64 9.92 -0.36
CA PRO A 233 -8.08 10.02 -0.16
C PRO A 233 -8.57 8.83 0.67
N SER A 234 -9.57 9.07 1.51
CA SER A 234 -10.35 8.00 2.15
C SER A 234 -11.09 7.23 1.07
N LYS A 235 -11.07 5.91 1.16
CA LYS A 235 -11.62 5.04 0.11
C LYS A 235 -12.90 4.39 0.61
N ASN A 236 -13.94 4.43 -0.22
CA ASN A 236 -15.24 3.81 0.05
C ASN A 236 -15.86 4.26 1.38
N GLN A 237 -15.63 5.52 1.76
CA GLN A 237 -16.26 6.12 2.92
C GLN A 237 -17.26 7.16 2.44
N GLY A 238 -18.47 7.12 3.01
CA GLY A 238 -19.40 8.24 2.85
C GLY A 238 -18.87 9.48 3.58
N PRO A 239 -19.54 10.63 3.41
CA PRO A 239 -19.19 11.84 4.15
C PRO A 239 -19.19 11.59 5.65
N VAL A 240 -18.19 12.14 6.35
CA VAL A 240 -18.04 11.99 7.80
C VAL A 240 -18.96 13.01 8.51
N PRO A 241 -19.86 12.55 9.41
CA PRO A 241 -20.71 13.44 10.20
C PRO A 241 -19.89 14.48 10.98
N PRO A 242 -20.29 15.76 11.03
CA PRO A 242 -19.51 16.83 11.67
C PRO A 242 -19.06 16.55 13.10
N ASP A 243 -19.94 15.95 13.90
CA ASP A 243 -19.72 15.56 15.29
C ASP A 243 -18.70 14.41 15.46
N ALA A 244 -18.50 13.59 14.43
CA ALA A 244 -17.54 12.48 14.43
C ALA A 244 -16.14 12.87 13.91
N ARG A 245 -15.98 14.06 13.29
CA ARG A 245 -14.75 14.44 12.57
C ARG A 245 -13.51 14.50 13.45
N ARG A 246 -13.64 15.12 14.62
CA ARG A 246 -12.52 15.25 15.56
C ARG A 246 -12.04 13.88 16.04
N ALA A 247 -12.96 13.05 16.50
CA ALA A 247 -12.66 11.70 16.99
C ALA A 247 -12.01 10.84 15.89
N LEU A 248 -12.46 10.97 14.63
CA LEU A 248 -11.83 10.29 13.50
C LEU A 248 -10.38 10.76 13.29
N ALA A 249 -10.12 12.07 13.35
CA ALA A 249 -8.77 12.61 13.19
C ALA A 249 -7.84 12.13 14.31
N GLU A 250 -8.28 12.19 15.57
CA GLU A 250 -7.53 11.67 16.71
C GLU A 250 -7.26 10.17 16.57
N ALA A 251 -8.25 9.37 16.15
CA ALA A 251 -8.08 7.94 15.92
C ALA A 251 -7.09 7.63 14.78
N ARG A 252 -7.09 8.43 13.71
CA ARG A 252 -6.13 8.29 12.61
C ARG A 252 -4.72 8.65 13.04
N PHE A 253 -4.55 9.69 13.86
CA PHE A 253 -3.26 10.05 14.42
C PHE A 253 -2.75 8.97 15.37
N GLY A 254 -3.59 8.51 16.31
CA GLY A 254 -3.26 7.44 17.26
C GLY A 254 -2.91 6.09 16.63
N ALA A 255 -3.32 5.86 15.38
CA ALA A 255 -2.99 4.65 14.62
C ALA A 255 -1.62 4.72 13.90
N ILE A 256 -0.92 5.86 13.93
CA ILE A 256 0.44 5.95 13.41
C ILE A 256 1.36 5.06 14.27
N PRO A 257 2.25 4.24 13.69
CA PRO A 257 3.15 3.41 14.48
C PRO A 257 4.12 4.20 15.35
N GLY A 258 4.52 3.61 16.47
CA GLY A 258 5.45 4.24 17.42
C GLY A 258 4.78 4.97 18.58
N ASN A 259 3.52 4.65 18.89
CA ASN A 259 2.75 5.20 20.03
C ASN A 259 2.78 6.74 20.07
N PRO A 260 2.19 7.39 19.08
CA PRO A 260 2.29 8.83 18.91
C PRO A 260 1.62 9.57 20.07
N HIS A 261 2.29 10.62 20.53
CA HIS A 261 1.78 11.59 21.48
C HIS A 261 1.23 12.80 20.74
N VAL A 262 0.09 13.33 21.18
CA VAL A 262 -0.52 14.53 20.58
C VAL A 262 -0.05 15.75 21.37
N ASP A 263 0.57 16.71 20.68
CA ASP A 263 0.95 17.99 21.27
C ASP A 263 -0.08 19.08 21.01
N THR A 264 -0.59 19.14 19.78
CA THR A 264 -1.56 20.16 19.35
C THR A 264 -2.63 19.54 18.47
N ILE A 265 -3.86 19.96 18.71
CA ILE A 265 -5.01 19.68 17.85
C ILE A 265 -5.75 20.99 17.56
N LEU A 266 -6.00 21.28 16.28
CA LEU A 266 -6.58 22.53 15.82
C LEU A 266 -7.65 22.26 14.76
N GLU A 267 -8.84 22.84 14.96
CA GLU A 267 -9.86 22.93 13.91
C GLU A 267 -9.48 24.03 12.92
N THR A 268 -9.55 23.74 11.63
CA THR A 268 -9.14 24.66 10.56
C THR A 268 -9.95 24.40 9.28
N SER A 269 -9.56 25.08 8.20
CA SER A 269 -10.09 24.81 6.86
C SER A 269 -9.00 24.88 5.81
N VAL A 270 -9.11 24.02 4.79
CA VAL A 270 -8.21 23.99 3.64
C VAL A 270 -9.05 23.75 2.38
N ALA A 271 -8.75 24.47 1.30
CA ALA A 271 -9.55 24.44 0.07
C ALA A 271 -11.06 24.71 0.30
N GLY A 272 -11.38 25.54 1.30
CA GLY A 272 -12.77 25.82 1.69
C GLY A 272 -13.49 24.67 2.41
N LEU A 273 -12.79 23.56 2.71
CA LEU A 273 -13.32 22.40 3.40
C LEU A 273 -12.89 22.39 4.88
N PRO A 274 -13.75 21.89 5.79
CA PRO A 274 -13.41 21.73 7.20
C PRO A 274 -12.30 20.70 7.38
N ALA A 275 -11.39 20.96 8.30
CA ALA A 275 -10.24 20.10 8.57
C ALA A 275 -9.84 20.10 10.06
N TRP A 276 -9.16 19.03 10.47
CA TRP A 276 -8.47 18.95 11.77
C TRP A 276 -6.98 18.77 11.53
N GLU A 277 -6.17 19.70 12.02
CA GLU A 277 -4.70 19.61 12.08
C GLU A 277 -4.28 19.04 13.42
N ILE A 278 -3.40 18.03 13.40
CA ILE A 278 -2.82 17.40 14.57
C ILE A 278 -1.30 17.37 14.39
N ILE A 279 -0.59 17.80 15.43
CA ILE A 279 0.87 17.79 15.52
C ILE A 279 1.23 17.04 16.78
N GLY A 280 2.30 16.26 16.69
CA GLY A 280 2.86 15.61 17.84
C GLY A 280 4.13 14.88 17.48
N ASP A 281 4.45 13.87 18.26
CA ASP A 281 5.69 13.14 18.11
C ASP A 281 5.56 11.68 18.53
N SER A 282 6.62 10.93 18.27
CA SER A 282 6.88 9.60 18.81
C SER A 282 8.31 9.57 19.34
N ASP A 283 8.73 8.45 19.91
CA ASP A 283 10.12 8.26 20.37
C ASP A 283 11.17 8.59 19.28
N SER A 284 10.82 8.42 17.99
CA SER A 284 11.77 8.51 16.89
C SER A 284 11.49 9.61 15.86
N ALA A 285 10.30 10.21 15.86
CA ALA A 285 9.89 11.13 14.80
C ALA A 285 8.98 12.25 15.30
N SER A 286 9.09 13.42 14.67
CA SER A 286 8.06 14.46 14.67
C SER A 286 6.99 14.11 13.64
N LEU A 287 5.72 14.29 14.00
CA LEU A 287 4.56 13.84 13.25
C LEU A 287 3.60 14.99 12.96
N TYR A 288 3.14 15.02 11.71
CA TYR A 288 2.13 15.94 11.21
C TYR A 288 0.96 15.15 10.64
N GLN A 289 -0.26 15.59 10.93
CA GLN A 289 -1.47 15.08 10.26
C GLN A 289 -2.48 16.20 10.05
N MET A 290 -3.12 16.21 8.89
CA MET A 290 -4.31 16.99 8.63
C MET A 290 -5.35 16.12 7.95
N VAL A 291 -6.57 16.10 8.49
CA VAL A 291 -7.70 15.38 7.91
C VAL A 291 -8.68 16.40 7.35
N VAL A 292 -8.80 16.46 6.02
CA VAL A 292 -9.67 17.40 5.29
C VAL A 292 -10.94 16.68 4.89
N PHE A 293 -12.11 17.11 5.35
CA PHE A 293 -13.38 16.38 5.18
C PHE A 293 -14.11 16.82 3.92
N THR A 294 -14.46 15.87 3.07
CA THR A 294 -15.14 16.07 1.79
C THR A 294 -16.58 15.51 1.84
N ASP A 295 -17.34 15.73 0.77
CA ASP A 295 -18.64 15.08 0.54
C ASP A 295 -18.52 13.57 0.27
N ARG A 296 -17.30 13.07 0.00
CA ARG A 296 -16.97 11.66 -0.28
C ARG A 296 -16.07 11.04 0.79
N GLY A 297 -16.04 11.60 2.00
CA GLY A 297 -15.22 11.12 3.11
C GLY A 297 -14.20 12.17 3.58
N TYR A 298 -12.90 11.90 3.41
CA TYR A 298 -11.82 12.82 3.75
C TYR A 298 -10.56 12.59 2.91
N ILE A 299 -9.64 13.55 2.93
CA ILE A 299 -8.25 13.42 2.46
C ILE A 299 -7.36 13.46 3.69
N LEU A 300 -6.52 12.45 3.85
CA LEU A 300 -5.52 12.35 4.91
C LEU A 300 -4.19 12.86 4.37
N LEU A 301 -3.68 13.91 5.00
CA LEU A 301 -2.38 14.51 4.76
C LEU A 301 -1.51 14.18 5.96
N SER A 302 -0.36 13.53 5.78
CA SER A 302 0.48 13.10 6.90
C SER A 302 1.95 13.27 6.58
N GLY A 303 2.69 13.87 7.51
CA GLY A 303 4.14 14.03 7.44
C GLY A 303 4.83 13.34 8.61
N ALA A 304 6.00 12.78 8.35
CA ALA A 304 6.86 12.22 9.39
C ALA A 304 8.31 12.60 9.11
N ALA A 305 9.02 13.05 10.14
CA ALA A 305 10.44 13.38 10.08
C ALA A 305 11.17 12.79 11.29
N ASN A 306 12.24 12.04 11.05
CA ASN A 306 13.05 11.48 12.13
C ASN A 306 13.64 12.60 13.00
N LYS A 307 13.68 12.43 14.33
CA LYS A 307 14.22 13.45 15.27
C LYS A 307 15.71 13.78 15.05
N SER A 308 16.44 12.98 14.27
CA SER A 308 17.83 13.25 13.86
C SER A 308 17.97 14.25 12.72
N VAL A 309 16.87 14.59 12.02
CA VAL A 309 16.86 15.65 11.01
C VAL A 309 16.23 16.93 11.57
N ALA A 310 16.42 18.05 10.88
CA ALA A 310 15.74 19.29 11.22
C ALA A 310 14.22 19.12 11.18
N ASP A 311 13.51 19.77 12.10
CA ASP A 311 12.05 19.71 12.16
C ASP A 311 11.41 20.17 10.84
N GLN A 312 10.42 19.41 10.38
CA GLN A 312 9.74 19.60 9.10
C GLN A 312 8.26 20.00 9.25
N ILE A 313 7.73 20.16 10.48
CA ILE A 313 6.31 20.46 10.71
C ILE A 313 5.83 21.68 9.92
N THR A 314 6.65 22.75 9.85
CA THR A 314 6.28 23.95 9.07
C THR A 314 6.16 23.66 7.57
N THR A 315 7.10 22.89 7.00
CA THR A 315 7.07 22.48 5.60
C THR A 315 5.89 21.56 5.30
N PHE A 316 5.59 20.62 6.18
CA PHE A 316 4.43 19.73 6.06
C PHE A 316 3.11 20.52 6.06
N ARG A 317 2.98 21.50 6.96
CA ARG A 317 1.82 22.39 6.99
C ARG A 317 1.65 23.17 5.69
N GLN A 318 2.74 23.74 5.15
CA GLN A 318 2.69 24.47 3.88
C GLN A 318 2.22 23.58 2.73
N MET A 319 2.74 22.35 2.64
CA MET A 319 2.27 21.39 1.65
C MET A 319 0.78 21.05 1.85
N ALA A 320 0.34 20.81 3.09
CA ALA A 320 -1.05 20.52 3.37
C ALA A 320 -2.00 21.67 3.00
N GLN A 321 -1.60 22.91 3.31
CA GLN A 321 -2.36 24.12 2.97
C GLN A 321 -2.40 24.42 1.46
N SER A 322 -1.50 23.82 0.67
CA SER A 322 -1.50 23.95 -0.80
C SER A 322 -2.52 23.05 -1.51
N LEU A 323 -3.29 22.25 -0.77
CA LEU A 323 -4.30 21.36 -1.32
C LEU A 323 -5.30 22.12 -2.21
N THR A 324 -5.52 21.56 -3.40
CA THR A 324 -6.56 21.97 -4.35
C THR A 324 -7.32 20.73 -4.85
N LEU A 325 -8.58 20.89 -5.24
CA LEU A 325 -9.48 19.82 -5.71
C LEU A 325 -9.76 19.97 -7.20
#